data_AF-A0A920W171-F1
#
_entry.id   AF-A0A920W171-F1
#
_cell.length_a   1.000
_cell.length_b   1.000
_cell.length_c   1.000
_cell.angle_alpha   90.00
_cell.angle_beta   90.00
_cell.angle_gamma   90.00
#
_symmetry.space_group_name_H-M   'P 1'
#
loop_
_entity.id
_entity.type
_entity.pdbx_description
1 polymer ?
#
loop_
_entity_poly.entity_id
_entity_poly.type
_entity_poly.pdbx_seq_one_letter_code
_entity_poly.pdbx_strand_id
1 'polypeptide(L)' 'MKKLIQKAEILLEALPFIKNFYGKTFVIKYGGNAMVSEKLKDNFALDIVMMKYIGINPVIIHGGGPQIDKTLKALG' A
#
# COMPACT_ATOMS: atom_id res chain seq x y z
N MET A 1 22.47 -17.95 -9.24
CA MET A 1 22.13 -18.80 -8.08
C MET A 1 22.01 -18.01 -6.78
N LYS A 2 23.06 -17.31 -6.29
CA LYS A 2 23.02 -16.58 -5.01
C LYS A 2 21.81 -15.63 -4.82
N LYS A 3 21.46 -14.82 -5.83
CA LYS A 3 20.30 -13.91 -5.80
C LYS A 3 18.95 -14.62 -5.62
N LEU A 4 18.80 -15.83 -6.19
CA LEU A 4 17.56 -16.60 -6.09
C LEU A 4 17.41 -17.22 -4.70
N ILE A 5 18.52 -17.73 -4.13
CA ILE A 5 18.57 -18.25 -2.77
C ILE A 5 18.20 -17.14 -1.77
N GLN A 6 18.82 -15.97 -1.89
CA GLN A 6 18.52 -14.83 -1.05
C GLN A 6 17.03 -14.41 -1.13
N LYS A 7 16.45 -14.42 -2.34
CA LYS A 7 15.03 -14.11 -2.50
C LYS A 7 14.13 -15.15 -1.82
N ALA A 8 14.50 -16.44 -1.89
CA ALA A 8 13.77 -17.50 -1.23
C ALA A 8 13.85 -17.37 0.30
N GLU A 9 15.03 -17.06 0.85
CA GLU A 9 15.22 -16.81 2.29
C GLU A 9 14.32 -15.68 2.79
N ILE A 10 14.30 -14.54 2.10
CA ILE A 10 13.44 -13.40 2.45
C ILE A 10 11.95 -13.80 2.44
N LEU A 11 11.51 -14.59 1.45
CA LEU A 11 10.12 -15.04 1.38
C LEU A 11 9.78 -16.01 2.51
N LEU A 12 10.70 -16.90 2.88
CA LEU A 12 10.52 -17.82 4.01
C LEU A 12 10.39 -17.06 5.34
N GLU A 13 11.19 -16.02 5.55
CA GLU A 13 11.08 -15.15 6.72
C GLU A 13 9.76 -14.37 6.78
N ALA A 14 9.14 -14.08 5.62
CA ALA A 14 7.86 -13.39 5.54
C ALA A 14 6.65 -14.32 5.82
N LEU A 15 6.77 -15.64 5.61
CA LEU A 15 5.65 -16.59 5.75
C LEU A 15 4.94 -16.55 7.12
N PRO A 16 5.64 -16.46 8.28
CA PRO A 16 4.98 -16.35 9.57
C PRO A 16 4.09 -15.12 9.68
N PHE A 17 4.51 -13.98 9.13
CA PHE A 17 3.71 -12.75 9.13
C PHE A 17 2.47 -12.90 8.26
N ILE A 18 2.61 -13.48 7.06
CA ILE A 18 1.47 -13.76 6.17
C ILE A 18 0.44 -14.63 6.91
N LYS A 19 0.88 -15.70 7.56
CA LYS A 19 0.00 -16.59 8.33
C LYS A 19 -0.70 -15.85 9.47
N ASN A 20 0.04 -15.05 10.23
CA ASN A 20 -0.51 -14.33 11.39
C ASN A 20 -1.56 -13.28 11.01
N PHE A 21 -1.43 -12.69 9.82
CA PHE A 21 -2.34 -11.65 9.34
C PHE A 21 -3.39 -12.14 8.33
N TYR A 22 -3.38 -13.43 7.98
CA TYR A 22 -4.39 -14.01 7.12
C TYR A 22 -5.80 -13.79 7.68
N GLY A 23 -6.70 -13.27 6.84
CA GLY A 23 -8.07 -12.91 7.18
C GLY A 23 -8.22 -11.65 8.04
N LYS A 24 -7.13 -11.04 8.52
CA LYS A 24 -7.18 -9.84 9.36
C LYS A 24 -7.47 -8.59 8.52
N THR A 25 -8.14 -7.62 9.13
CA THR A 25 -8.44 -6.33 8.50
C THR A 25 -7.40 -5.29 8.89
N PHE A 26 -6.84 -4.60 7.89
CA PHE A 26 -5.85 -3.55 8.09
C PHE A 26 -6.44 -2.23 7.61
N VAL A 27 -6.65 -1.28 8.53
CA VAL A 27 -7.11 0.06 8.17
C VAL A 27 -5.89 0.95 7.92
N ILE A 28 -5.76 1.45 6.69
CA ILE A 28 -4.56 2.13 6.20
C ILE A 28 -4.93 3.56 5.82
N LYS A 29 -4.37 4.53 6.54
CA LYS A 29 -4.48 5.94 6.16
C LYS A 29 -3.53 6.23 5.01
N TYR A 30 -4.08 6.52 3.84
CA TYR A 30 -3.33 6.98 2.67
C TYR A 30 -3.44 8.51 2.57
N GLY A 31 -2.34 9.25 2.60
CA GLY A 31 -2.41 10.71 2.72
C GLY A 31 -1.08 11.44 2.50
N GLY A 32 -1.14 12.77 2.45
CA GLY A 32 0.02 13.65 2.32
C GLY A 32 0.76 13.51 0.98
N ASN A 33 2.09 13.63 1.03
CA ASN A 33 2.98 13.62 -0.14
C ASN A 33 2.90 12.33 -0.98
N ALA A 34 2.48 11.21 -0.37
CA ALA A 34 2.29 9.94 -1.06
C ALA A 34 1.16 9.99 -2.11
N MET A 35 0.22 10.94 -1.99
CA MET A 35 -0.87 11.16 -2.96
C MET A 35 -0.49 12.13 -4.10
N VAL A 36 0.72 12.69 -4.09
CA VAL A 36 1.16 13.67 -5.09
C VAL A 36 2.07 13.03 -6.14
N SER A 37 3.00 12.17 -5.72
CA SER A 37 3.89 11.44 -6.64
C SER A 37 3.16 10.26 -7.30
N GLU A 38 3.18 10.21 -8.63
CA GLU A 38 2.59 9.11 -9.41
C GLU A 38 3.25 7.76 -9.10
N LYS A 39 4.59 7.72 -9.06
CA LYS A 39 5.34 6.52 -8.66
C LYS A 39 4.94 6.00 -7.27
N LEU A 40 4.70 6.88 -6.30
CA LEU A 40 4.29 6.47 -4.96
C LEU A 40 2.84 5.97 -4.93
N LYS A 41 1.94 6.51 -5.76
CA LYS A 41 0.58 5.98 -5.93
C LYS A 41 0.61 4.56 -6.48
N ASP A 42 1.38 4.33 -7.53
CA ASP A 42 1.44 3.02 -8.19
C ASP A 42 2.02 1.95 -7.27
N ASN A 43 3.10 2.28 -6.57
CA ASN A 43 3.68 1.39 -5.57
C ASN A 43 2.70 1.10 -4.42
N PHE A 44 2.01 2.13 -3.92
CA PHE A 44 1.00 1.93 -2.87
C PHE A 44 -0.14 1.02 -3.36
N ALA A 45 -0.62 1.21 -4.59
CA ALA A 45 -1.65 0.35 -5.17
C ALA A 45 -1.17 -1.11 -5.29
N LEU A 46 0.07 -1.32 -5.74
CA LEU A 46 0.69 -2.66 -5.80
C LEU A 46 0.78 -3.33 -4.43
N ASP A 47 1.16 -2.59 -3.40
CA ASP A 47 1.25 -3.10 -2.02
C ASP A 47 -0.14 -3.52 -1.51
N ILE A 48 -1.18 -2.72 -1.76
CA ILE A 48 -2.56 -3.05 -1.38
C ILE A 48 -3.05 -4.32 -2.09
N VAL A 49 -2.77 -4.45 -3.39
CA VAL A 49 -3.13 -5.65 -4.16
C VAL A 49 -2.39 -6.87 -3.60
N MET A 50 -1.09 -6.74 -3.30
CA MET A 50 -0.31 -7.81 -2.69
C MET A 50 -0.88 -8.23 -1.34
N MET A 51 -1.24 -7.27 -0.47
CA MET A 51 -1.89 -7.55 0.81
C MET A 51 -3.18 -8.35 0.63
N LYS A 52 -4.00 -7.99 -0.38
CA LYS A 52 -5.23 -8.75 -0.67
C LYS A 52 -4.94 -10.17 -1.17
N TYR A 53 -3.93 -10.35 -2.02
CA TYR A 53 -3.54 -11.66 -2.55
C TYR A 53 -3.00 -12.61 -1.49
N ILE A 54 -2.30 -12.09 -0.48
CA ILE A 54 -1.79 -12.90 0.63
C ILE A 54 -2.83 -13.10 1.75
N GLY A 55 -4.07 -12.66 1.55
CA GLY A 55 -5.21 -12.93 2.43
C GLY A 55 -5.48 -11.87 3.50
N ILE A 56 -4.78 -10.73 3.48
CA ILE A 56 -5.12 -9.59 4.33
C ILE A 56 -6.31 -8.84 3.71
N ASN A 57 -7.16 -8.25 4.54
CA ASN A 57 -8.28 -7.41 4.11
C ASN A 57 -7.94 -5.92 4.30
N PRO A 58 -7.28 -5.25 3.34
CA PRO A 58 -6.97 -3.84 3.45
C PRO A 58 -8.23 -2.97 3.32
N VAL A 59 -8.34 -1.95 4.16
CA VAL A 59 -9.36 -0.89 4.12
C VAL A 59 -8.62 0.44 4.07
N ILE A 60 -8.81 1.22 3.01
CA ILE A 60 -8.05 2.46 2.78
C ILE A 60 -8.89 3.67 3.17
N ILE A 61 -8.29 4.58 3.93
CA ILE A 61 -8.84 5.90 4.23
C ILE A 61 -7.94 6.95 3.57
N HIS A 62 -8.41 7.64 2.53
CA HIS A 62 -7.61 8.65 1.84
C HIS A 62 -7.99 10.09 2.20
N GLY A 63 -7.10 11.04 1.88
CA GLY A 63 -7.40 12.48 1.95
C GLY A 63 -7.69 13.05 0.56
N GLY A 64 -7.79 14.38 0.47
CA GLY A 64 -7.98 15.08 -0.80
C GLY A 64 -7.58 16.56 -0.79
N GLY A 65 -6.82 17.01 0.23
CA GLY A 65 -6.48 18.43 0.45
C GLY A 65 -6.00 19.16 -0.81
N PRO A 66 -4.94 18.69 -1.49
CA PRO A 66 -4.43 19.35 -2.70
C PRO A 66 -5.46 19.49 -3.83
N GLN A 67 -6.35 18.50 -4.00
CA GLN A 67 -7.40 18.54 -5.00
C GLN A 67 -8.53 19.50 -4.61
N ILE A 68 -8.86 19.55 -3.31
CA ILE A 68 -9.82 20.52 -2.76
C ILE A 68 -9.27 21.94 -2.97
N ASP A 69 -8.01 22.21 -2.59
CA ASP A 69 -7.38 23.52 -2.75
C ASP A 69 -7.33 23.96 -4.22
N LYS A 70 -7.00 23.03 -5.13
CA LYS A 70 -7.01 23.28 -6.58
C LYS A 70 -8.41 23.67 -7.06
N THR A 71 -9.44 22.99 -6.57
CA THR A 71 -10.83 23.25 -6.94
C THR A 71 -11.28 24.61 -6.39
N LEU A 72 -10.97 24.92 -5.12
CA LEU A 72 -11.30 26.21 -4.51
C LEU A 72 -10.64 27.37 -5.27
N LYS A 73 -9.34 27.28 -5.57
CA LYS A 73 -8.64 28.29 -6.38
C LYS A 73 -9.20 28.48 -7.79
N ALA A 74 -9.77 27.43 -8.38
CA ALA A 74 -10.39 27.51 -9.70
C ALA A 74 -11.76 28.21 -9.66
N LEU A 75 -12.39 28.27 -8.48
CA LEU A 75 -13.71 28.87 -8.27
C LEU A 75 -13.66 30.33 -7.80
N GLY A 76 -12.52 30.81 -7.28
CA GLY A 76 -12.31 32.20 -6.84
C GLY A 76 -11.67 32.28 -5.47
#